data_AF-A0A0D6LC50-F1
#
_entry.id   AF-A0A0D6LC50-F1
#
_cell.length_a   1.000
_cell.length_b   1.000
_cell.length_c   1.000
_cell.angle_alpha   90.00
_cell.angle_beta   90.00
_cell.angle_gamma   90.00
#
_symmetry.space_group_name_H-M   'P 1'
#
loop_
_entity.id
_entity.type
_entity.pdbx_description
1 polymer ?
#
loop_
_entity_poly.entity_id
_entity_poly.type
_entity_poly.pdbx_seq_one_letter_code
_entity_poly.pdbx_strand_id
1 'polypeptide(L)'
;MLVYVNASDYMPTTEATGVRLTIHDKEEFPFPDTFGYSAPTGYVSSFGLRLRKMTRLPAPYGDCVPDGKTSDYIYKNYEYSVEVCCTLPIVF
;
A
#
# COMPACT_ATOMS: atom_id res chain seq x y z
N MET A 1 13.18 -4.19 -14.25
CA MET A 1 13.07 -5.38 -13.37
C MET A 1 12.53 -6.51 -14.22
N LEU A 2 13.15 -7.69 -14.16
CA LEU A 2 12.63 -8.90 -14.79
C LEU A 2 12.11 -9.80 -13.68
N VAL A 3 10.86 -10.24 -13.81
CA VAL A 3 10.22 -11.12 -12.83
C VAL A 3 9.74 -12.37 -13.55
N TYR A 4 10.01 -13.51 -12.95
CA TYR A 4 9.52 -14.80 -13.41
C TYR A 4 8.34 -15.22 -12.55
N VAL A 5 7.25 -15.63 -13.20
CA VAL A 5 6.03 -16.11 -12.56
C VAL A 5 5.68 -17.45 -13.20
N ASN A 6 5.53 -18.47 -12.38
CA ASN A 6 5.11 -19.78 -12.85
C ASN A 6 3.60 -19.97 -12.64
N ALA A 7 2.85 -20.01 -13.74
CA ALA A 7 1.40 -20.17 -13.69
C ALA A 7 0.94 -21.55 -13.19
N SER A 8 1.79 -22.58 -13.25
CA SER A 8 1.43 -23.93 -12.75
C SER A 8 1.27 -23.99 -11.23
N ASP A 9 1.91 -23.07 -10.51
CA ASP A 9 1.95 -23.07 -9.05
C ASP A 9 0.73 -22.33 -8.44
N TYR A 10 -0.13 -21.77 -9.31
CA TYR A 10 -1.34 -21.07 -8.90
C TYR A 10 -2.47 -22.05 -8.57
N MET A 11 -3.36 -21.63 -7.67
CA MET A 11 -4.58 -22.39 -7.42
C MET A 11 -5.48 -22.36 -8.66
N PRO A 12 -6.20 -23.45 -8.97
CA PRO A 12 -7.09 -23.51 -10.13
C PRO A 12 -8.27 -22.53 -10.05
N THR A 13 -8.54 -21.96 -8.87
CA THR A 13 -9.55 -20.94 -8.62
C THR A 13 -9.02 -19.50 -8.72
N THR A 14 -7.72 -19.30 -8.96
CA THR A 14 -7.15 -17.96 -9.07
C THR A 14 -7.51 -17.33 -10.42
N GLU A 15 -8.09 -16.13 -10.36
CA GLU A 15 -8.62 -15.42 -11.54
C GLU A 15 -7.52 -14.85 -12.46
N ALA A 16 -6.36 -14.47 -11.91
CA ALA A 16 -5.30 -13.80 -12.68
C ALA A 16 -3.88 -14.22 -12.25
N THR A 17 -2.96 -14.29 -13.22
CA THR A 17 -1.54 -14.56 -13.00
C THR A 17 -0.69 -13.33 -13.29
N GLY A 18 0.25 -13.03 -12.41
CA GLY A 18 1.06 -11.82 -12.52
C GLY A 18 1.64 -11.37 -11.18
N VAL A 19 2.12 -10.13 -11.17
CA VAL A 19 2.76 -9.52 -9.99
C VAL A 19 2.00 -8.25 -9.63
N ARG A 20 1.78 -8.03 -8.33
CA ARG A 20 1.32 -6.74 -7.79
C ARG A 20 2.51 -5.95 -7.28
N LEU A 21 2.64 -4.70 -7.72
CA LEU A 21 3.69 -3.78 -7.30
C LEU A 21 3.07 -2.62 -6.55
N THR A 22 3.66 -2.24 -5.41
CA THR A 22 3.21 -1.09 -4.63
C THR A 22 4.38 -0.15 -4.43
N ILE A 23 4.15 1.14 -4.62
CA ILE A 23 5.17 2.17 -4.47
C ILE A 23 4.72 3.03 -3.30
N HIS A 24 5.50 3.02 -2.23
CA HIS A 24 5.20 3.71 -0.99
C HIS A 24 6.47 4.36 -0.44
N ASP A 25 6.31 5.30 0.50
CA ASP A 25 7.46 5.88 1.21
C ASP A 25 8.05 4.87 2.20
N LYS A 26 9.33 5.01 2.53
CA LYS A 26 10.08 4.07 3.38
C LYS A 26 9.44 3.85 4.75
N GLU A 27 8.79 4.89 5.27
CA GLU A 27 8.21 4.91 6.61
C GLU A 27 6.72 4.55 6.62
N GLU A 28 6.09 4.46 5.45
CA GLU A 28 4.68 4.06 5.29
C GLU A 28 4.57 2.56 5.06
N PHE A 29 3.49 1.95 5.56
CA PHE A 29 3.22 0.53 5.33
C PHE A 29 2.77 0.29 3.88
N PRO A 30 3.34 -0.70 3.17
CA PRO A 30 2.88 -1.07 1.83
C PRO A 30 1.49 -1.72 1.89
N PHE A 31 0.50 -1.13 1.25
CA PHE A 31 -0.83 -1.73 1.05
C PHE A 31 -1.00 -2.22 -0.40
N PRO A 32 -0.56 -3.45 -0.74
CA PRO A 32 -0.66 -3.98 -2.10
C PRO A 32 -2.07 -4.30 -2.58
N ASP A 33 -3.03 -4.40 -1.65
CA ASP A 33 -4.42 -4.62 -2.02
C ASP A 33 -5.15 -3.33 -2.38
N THR A 34 -4.79 -2.21 -1.73
CA THR A 34 -5.41 -0.89 -1.98
C THR A 34 -4.66 -0.07 -3.02
N PHE A 35 -3.31 -0.04 -2.94
CA PHE A 35 -2.45 0.78 -3.78
C PHE A 35 -1.53 -0.05 -4.71
N GLY A 36 -1.85 -1.32 -4.90
CA GLY A 36 -1.11 -2.19 -5.81
C GLY A 36 -1.45 -1.94 -7.27
N TYR A 37 -0.41 -1.90 -8.11
CA TYR A 37 -0.51 -1.94 -9.56
C TYR A 37 -0.25 -3.35 -10.07
N SER A 38 -1.16 -3.87 -10.89
CA SER A 38 -1.02 -5.20 -11.50
C SER A 38 -0.14 -5.13 -12.75
N ALA A 39 0.92 -5.93 -12.78
CA ALA A 39 1.73 -6.20 -13.96
C ALA A 39 1.43 -7.62 -14.47
N PRO A 40 0.74 -7.77 -15.62
CA PRO A 40 0.46 -9.08 -16.20
C PRO A 40 1.72 -9.73 -16.75
N THR A 41 1.69 -11.06 -16.88
CA THR A 41 2.75 -11.82 -17.54
C THR A 41 2.63 -11.76 -19.06
N GLY A 42 3.73 -12.00 -19.78
CA GLY A 42 3.76 -12.05 -21.25
C GLY A 42 3.90 -10.70 -21.97
N TYR A 43 3.82 -9.58 -21.25
CA TYR A 43 4.05 -8.23 -21.79
C TYR A 43 4.98 -7.42 -20.90
N VAL A 44 5.60 -6.39 -21.48
CA VAL A 44 6.38 -5.41 -20.73
C VAL A 44 5.45 -4.32 -20.21
N SER A 45 5.38 -4.15 -18.89
CA SER A 45 4.64 -3.06 -18.25
C SER A 45 5.58 -1.90 -17.91
N SER A 46 5.24 -0.69 -18.35
CA SER A 46 5.96 0.55 -18.02
C SER A 46 5.14 1.43 -17.09
N PHE A 47 5.63 1.70 -15.89
CA PHE A 47 4.97 2.55 -14.88
C PHE A 47 5.70 3.90 -14.77
N GLY A 48 5.02 4.98 -15.14
CA GLY A 48 5.51 6.35 -14.97
C GLY A 48 5.09 6.91 -13.62
N LEU A 49 6.02 7.52 -12.88
CA LEU A 49 5.76 8.04 -11.53
C LEU A 49 5.81 9.56 -11.51
N ARG A 50 4.90 10.16 -10.74
CA ARG A 50 4.91 11.57 -10.42
C ARG A 50 4.75 11.76 -8.92
N LEU A 51 5.82 12.20 -8.27
CA LEU A 51 5.79 12.48 -6.84
C LEU A 51 4.90 13.69 -6.55
N ARG A 52 3.98 13.54 -5.59
CA ARG A 52 3.18 14.63 -5.04
C ARG A 52 3.21 14.50 -3.51
N LYS A 53 3.58 15.58 -2.82
CA LYS A 53 3.57 15.66 -1.36
C LYS A 53 2.61 16.76 -0.94
N MET A 54 1.71 16.45 0.00
CA MET A 54 0.77 17.41 0.59
C MET A 54 1.02 17.46 2.09
N THR A 55 1.24 18.65 2.62
CA THR A 55 1.36 18.89 4.06
C THR A 55 0.22 19.80 4.49
N ARG A 56 -0.55 19.39 5.51
CA ARG A 56 -1.65 20.18 6.08
C ARG A 56 -1.23 20.78 7.41
N LEU A 57 -1.74 21.96 7.73
CA LEU A 57 -1.55 22.56 9.04
C LEU A 57 -2.47 21.87 10.06
N PRO A 58 -1.98 21.60 11.29
CA PRO A 58 -2.80 21.07 12.38
C PRO A 58 -3.71 22.17 12.97
N ALA A 59 -4.44 21.83 14.03
CA ALA A 59 -5.35 22.75 14.71
C ALA A 59 -4.61 24.04 15.10
N PRO A 60 -5.22 25.23 14.90
CA PRO A 60 -6.64 25.49 14.63
C PRO A 60 -7.05 25.54 13.14
N TYR A 61 -6.12 25.31 12.20
CA TYR A 61 -6.39 25.44 10.76
C TYR A 61 -6.94 24.16 10.11
N GLY A 62 -6.91 23.04 10.83
CA GLY A 62 -7.53 21.78 10.43
C GLY A 62 -7.35 20.70 11.49
N ASP A 63 -8.10 19.61 11.38
CA ASP A 63 -8.08 18.50 12.36
C ASP A 63 -7.08 17.40 11.99
N CYS A 64 -5.95 17.79 11.39
CA CYS A 64 -4.90 16.84 11.02
C CYS A 64 -4.14 16.41 12.29
N VAL A 65 -4.15 15.11 12.58
CA VAL A 65 -3.40 14.49 13.68
C VAL A 65 -2.09 13.94 13.12
N PRO A 66 -0.93 14.55 13.40
CA PRO A 66 0.36 14.09 12.87
C PRO A 66 0.84 12.79 13.53
N ASP A 67 0.54 12.60 14.81
CA ASP A 67 0.92 11.40 15.59
C ASP A 67 -0.34 10.69 16.11
N GLY A 68 -0.96 9.88 15.25
CA GLY A 68 -2.14 9.05 15.58
C GLY A 68 -1.80 7.68 16.20
N LYS A 69 -0.56 7.47 16.65
CA LYS A 69 -0.08 6.19 17.18
C LYS A 69 -0.59 5.96 18.61
N THR A 70 -1.78 5.40 18.75
CA THR A 70 -2.33 4.96 20.04
C THR A 70 -1.65 3.67 20.54
N SER A 71 -1.83 3.30 21.82
CA SER A 71 -1.32 2.05 22.41
C SER A 71 -1.67 0.79 21.61
N ASP A 72 -2.81 0.83 20.92
CA ASP A 72 -3.40 -0.30 20.20
C ASP A 72 -2.94 -0.36 18.73
N TYR A 73 -1.97 0.45 18.35
CA TYR A 73 -1.44 0.51 16.99
C TYR A 73 -0.65 -0.78 16.64
N ILE A 74 -1.18 -1.54 15.69
CA ILE A 74 -0.60 -2.84 15.26
C ILE A 74 0.68 -2.63 14.42
N TYR A 75 0.76 -1.55 13.63
CA TYR A 75 1.85 -1.30 12.69
C TYR A 75 3.03 -0.53 13.31
N LYS A 76 3.51 -0.95 14.47
CA LYS A 76 4.45 -0.20 15.35
C LYS A 76 5.70 0.39 14.67
N ASN A 77 6.18 -0.21 13.59
CA ASN A 77 7.38 0.22 12.87
C ASN A 77 7.12 1.23 11.74
N TYR A 78 5.86 1.57 11.47
CA TYR A 78 5.45 2.45 10.38
C TYR A 78 4.79 3.73 10.90
N GLU A 79 4.85 4.79 10.11
CA GLU A 79 4.12 6.03 10.37
C GLU A 79 2.60 5.85 10.28
N TYR A 80 1.89 6.74 10.97
CA TYR A 80 0.44 6.76 10.94
C TYR A 80 -0.04 7.23 9.57
N SER A 81 -0.88 6.42 8.93
CA SER A 81 -1.59 6.78 7.69
C SER A 81 -3.07 6.50 7.86
N VAL A 82 -3.91 7.17 7.08
CA VAL A 82 -5.38 7.02 7.15
C VAL A 82 -5.82 5.59 6.85
N GLU A 83 -5.15 4.93 5.91
CA GLU A 83 -5.44 3.53 5.58
C GLU A 83 -5.11 2.61 6.75
N VAL A 84 -4.05 2.90 7.49
CA VAL A 84 -3.70 2.14 8.69
C VAL A 84 -4.79 2.29 9.76
N CYS A 85 -5.29 3.51 9.98
CA CYS A 85 -6.36 3.78 10.93
C CYS A 85 -7.66 3.04 10.56
N CYS A 86 -8.05 3.08 9.29
CA CYS A 86 -9.24 2.39 8.78
C CYS A 86 -9.11 0.86 8.80
N THR A 87 -7.90 0.32 8.65
CA THR A 87 -7.67 -1.13 8.62
C THR A 87 -7.53 -1.72 10.04
N LEU A 88 -7.11 -0.92 11.03
CA LEU A 88 -7.02 -1.32 12.43
C LEU A 88 -8.31 -1.96 13.00
N PRO A 89 -9.54 -1.43 12.75
CA PRO A 89 -10.78 -2.04 13.22
C PRO A 89 -11.27 -3.23 12.37
N ILE A 90 -10.62 -3.59 11.26
CA ILE A 90 -11.05 -4.73 10.41
C ILE A 90 -10.47 -6.07 10.91
N VAL A 91 -9.59 -6.03 11.92
CA VAL A 91 -9.14 -7.22 12.64
C VAL A 91 -10.07 -7.47 13.84
N PHE A 92 -11.35 -7.75 13.58
CA PHE A 92 -12.31 -8.29 14.54
C PHE A 92 -12.92 -9.58 14.00
#